data_AF-A0A842IBU4-F1
#
_entry.id   AF-A0A842IBU4-F1
#
_cell.length_a   1.000
_cell.length_b   1.000
_cell.length_c   1.000
_cell.angle_alpha   90.00
_cell.angle_beta   90.00
_cell.angle_gamma   90.00
#
_symmetry.space_group_name_H-M   'P 1'
#
loop_
_entity.id
_entity.type
_entity.pdbx_description
1 polymer ?
#
loop_
_entity_poly.entity_id
_entity_poly.type
_entity_poly.pdbx_seq_one_letter_code
_entity_poly.pdbx_strand_id
1 'polypeptide(L)'
;MRRAPVSFAYNAADKSEDDYLGFHRQKPPKVLGKEAKEEGAGPKYAFGTAQVEGKILSLTCERVVPGLAKKLKRYLKTQRIMLNVQILDETGAILESDIEELPDDPELFDDDDPAAAATPAAAAAPAADGAAPKGRVAKRVFLLERWKKIPGELSIELGALNKSIASKVPVEDPDDFCKGVEDWFGAILSEMQTDLTDAIDESINAGDDSFAAVGKVINGKFRPRIASDRLVQLFKKGSLLPGSPFEEAFEKAFAEIETGLRL
;
A
#
# COMPACT_ATOMS: atom_id res chain seq x y z
N MET A 1 1.34 -6.77 -27.90
CA MET A 1 2.41 -7.74 -27.54
C MET A 1 2.67 -7.63 -26.04
N ARG A 2 2.55 -8.71 -25.24
CA ARG A 2 3.12 -8.70 -23.88
C ARG A 2 4.63 -8.59 -24.03
N ARG A 3 5.23 -7.48 -23.61
CA ARG A 3 6.69 -7.35 -23.58
C ARG A 3 7.20 -8.38 -22.57
N ALA A 4 8.05 -9.30 -23.02
CA ALA A 4 8.66 -10.29 -22.14
C ALA A 4 9.34 -9.58 -20.95
N PRO A 5 9.31 -10.16 -19.74
CA PRO A 5 9.99 -9.60 -18.58
C PRO A 5 11.44 -9.30 -18.91
N VAL A 6 11.87 -8.07 -18.63
CA VAL A 6 13.23 -7.60 -18.93
C VAL A 6 14.06 -7.78 -17.67
N SER A 7 15.24 -8.37 -17.76
CA SER A 7 16.11 -8.48 -16.61
C SER A 7 16.53 -7.09 -16.14
N PHE A 8 16.55 -6.87 -14.83
CA PHE A 8 17.00 -5.62 -14.23
C PHE A 8 18.05 -5.85 -13.15
N ALA A 9 18.83 -4.81 -12.90
CA ALA A 9 19.64 -4.68 -11.70
C ALA A 9 19.63 -3.23 -11.21
N TYR A 10 19.65 -3.08 -9.90
CA TYR A 10 19.61 -1.80 -9.22
C TYR A 10 20.66 -1.75 -8.12
N ASN A 11 21.41 -0.65 -8.03
CA ASN A 11 22.35 -0.39 -6.95
C ASN A 11 22.05 1.00 -6.36
N ALA A 12 21.74 1.03 -5.07
CA ALA A 12 21.39 2.26 -4.36
C ALA A 12 22.65 2.92 -3.79
N ALA A 13 22.99 4.10 -4.31
CA ALA A 13 24.05 4.95 -3.79
C ALA A 13 23.56 5.79 -2.59
N ASP A 14 24.47 6.54 -1.97
CA ASP A 14 24.13 7.46 -0.88
C ASP A 14 23.29 8.66 -1.38
N LYS A 15 23.50 9.06 -2.64
CA LYS A 15 22.68 10.04 -3.35
C LYS A 15 21.89 9.33 -4.43
N SER A 16 20.58 9.55 -4.44
CA SER A 16 19.69 8.95 -5.44
C SER A 16 19.96 9.38 -6.88
N GLU A 17 20.81 10.38 -7.13
CA GLU A 17 21.22 10.76 -8.49
C GLU A 17 22.33 9.84 -9.04
N ASP A 18 23.10 9.23 -8.14
CA ASP A 18 24.21 8.32 -8.43
C ASP A 18 23.77 6.84 -8.40
N ASP A 19 22.47 6.59 -8.25
CA ASP A 19 21.90 5.25 -8.30
C ASP A 19 22.10 4.65 -9.69
N TYR A 20 22.44 3.37 -9.71
CA TYR A 20 22.56 2.61 -10.96
C TYR A 20 21.28 1.79 -11.17
N LEU A 21 20.64 1.95 -12.33
CA LEU A 21 19.53 1.12 -12.79
C LEU A 21 19.80 0.64 -14.21
N GLY A 22 20.00 -0.67 -14.38
CA GLY A 22 20.24 -1.30 -15.67
C GLY A 22 19.10 -2.24 -16.08
N PHE A 23 18.71 -2.20 -17.36
CA PHE A 23 17.76 -3.15 -17.96
C PHE A 23 18.39 -3.84 -19.16
N HIS A 24 18.20 -5.15 -19.31
CA HIS A 24 18.66 -5.87 -20.49
C HIS A 24 17.72 -7.02 -20.87
N ARG A 25 17.39 -7.10 -22.17
CA ARG A 25 16.40 -8.07 -22.70
C ARG A 25 16.93 -9.50 -22.83
N GLN A 26 18.25 -9.66 -22.94
CA GLN A 26 18.91 -10.95 -23.19
C GLN A 26 19.86 -11.41 -22.08
N LYS A 27 20.34 -10.50 -21.22
CA LYS A 27 21.30 -10.86 -20.18
C LYS A 27 20.52 -11.40 -18.99
N PRO A 28 20.96 -12.48 -18.34
CA PRO A 28 20.29 -12.99 -17.17
C PRO A 28 20.45 -12.01 -15.98
N PRO A 29 19.46 -11.94 -15.07
CA PRO A 29 19.47 -11.01 -13.92
C PRO A 29 20.74 -11.10 -13.07
N LYS A 30 21.26 -12.31 -12.88
CA LYS A 30 22.48 -12.56 -12.10
C LYS A 30 23.75 -11.93 -12.70
N VAL A 31 23.81 -11.75 -14.02
CA VAL A 31 24.93 -11.07 -14.70
C VAL A 31 24.79 -9.57 -14.54
N LEU A 32 23.58 -9.03 -14.75
CA LEU A 32 23.28 -7.62 -14.50
C LEU A 32 23.51 -7.23 -13.04
N GLY A 33 23.18 -8.10 -12.08
CA GLY A 33 23.44 -7.86 -10.67
C GLY A 33 24.93 -7.75 -10.33
N LYS A 34 25.81 -8.45 -11.07
CA LYS A 34 27.25 -8.28 -10.94
C LYS A 34 27.72 -6.96 -11.56
N GLU A 35 27.22 -6.63 -12.75
CA GLU A 35 27.50 -5.34 -13.41
C GLU A 35 27.06 -4.16 -12.52
N ALA A 36 25.85 -4.21 -11.93
CA ALA A 36 25.37 -3.20 -11.00
C ALA A 36 26.19 -3.10 -9.71
N LYS A 37 26.83 -4.20 -9.29
CA LYS A 37 27.76 -4.19 -8.15
C LYS A 37 29.10 -3.57 -8.51
N GLU A 38 29.57 -3.77 -9.75
CA GLU A 38 30.86 -3.27 -10.24
C GLU A 38 30.80 -1.81 -10.69
N GLU A 39 29.69 -1.40 -11.31
CA GLU A 39 29.48 -0.03 -11.82
C GLU A 39 28.71 0.88 -10.85
N GLY A 40 27.92 0.31 -9.94
CA GLY A 40 27.14 1.08 -8.98
C GLY A 40 27.98 1.58 -7.80
N ALA A 41 27.77 2.84 -7.41
CA ALA A 41 28.51 3.48 -6.31
C ALA A 41 28.09 3.01 -4.91
N GLY A 42 27.00 2.24 -4.80
CA GLY A 42 26.41 1.84 -3.53
C GLY A 42 26.84 0.46 -3.01
N PRO A 43 26.72 0.23 -1.69
CA PRO A 43 27.15 -1.02 -1.03
C PRO A 43 26.14 -2.17 -1.21
N LYS A 44 24.91 -1.89 -1.65
CA LYS A 44 23.81 -2.86 -1.74
C LYS A 44 23.16 -2.82 -3.12
N TYR A 45 22.98 -4.00 -3.71
CA TYR A 45 22.38 -4.16 -5.01
C TYR A 45 21.23 -5.19 -4.98
N ALA A 46 20.25 -4.96 -5.84
CA ALA A 46 19.11 -5.82 -6.12
C ALA A 46 19.14 -6.24 -7.60
N PHE A 47 18.61 -7.42 -7.90
CA PHE A 47 18.46 -7.88 -9.29
C PHE A 47 17.28 -8.84 -9.42
N GLY A 48 16.79 -8.95 -10.65
CA GLY A 48 15.69 -9.84 -10.98
C GLY A 48 15.10 -9.53 -12.34
N THR A 49 13.79 -9.67 -12.49
CA THR A 49 13.06 -9.33 -13.72
C THR A 49 12.07 -8.20 -13.48
N ALA A 50 11.90 -7.37 -14.50
CA ALA A 50 11.08 -6.18 -14.48
C ALA A 50 10.04 -6.26 -15.60
N GLN A 51 8.82 -5.86 -15.28
CA GLN A 51 7.75 -5.72 -16.24
C GLN A 51 7.04 -4.40 -16.00
N VAL A 52 6.78 -3.67 -17.08
CA VAL A 52 6.00 -2.44 -17.03
C VAL A 52 4.61 -2.75 -17.57
N GLU A 53 3.59 -2.47 -16.76
CA GLU A 53 2.18 -2.59 -17.13
C GLU A 53 1.48 -1.27 -16.81
N GLY A 54 1.17 -0.49 -17.86
CA GLY A 54 0.60 0.85 -17.72
C GLY A 54 1.52 1.79 -16.94
N LYS A 55 1.04 2.29 -15.80
CA LYS A 55 1.78 3.18 -14.89
C LYS A 55 2.52 2.42 -13.78
N ILE A 56 2.56 1.08 -13.79
CA ILE A 56 3.17 0.25 -12.75
C ILE A 56 4.40 -0.48 -13.30
N LEU A 57 5.53 -0.32 -12.61
CA LEU A 57 6.75 -1.09 -12.76
C LEU A 57 6.79 -2.19 -11.69
N SER A 58 6.57 -3.43 -12.12
CA SER A 58 6.63 -4.62 -11.29
C SER A 58 8.02 -5.27 -11.39
N LEU A 59 8.66 -5.51 -10.25
CA LEU A 59 10.04 -6.00 -10.14
C LEU A 59 10.06 -7.28 -9.32
N THR A 60 10.16 -8.40 -10.01
CA THR A 60 10.35 -9.73 -9.40
C THR A 60 11.83 -9.87 -9.03
N CYS A 61 12.12 -9.77 -7.73
CA CYS A 61 13.47 -9.78 -7.19
C CYS A 61 13.92 -11.20 -6.81
N GLU A 62 15.04 -11.64 -7.36
CA GLU A 62 15.81 -12.78 -6.83
C GLU A 62 16.66 -12.32 -5.63
N ARG A 63 17.11 -11.06 -5.66
CA ARG A 63 17.80 -10.42 -4.55
C ARG A 63 17.21 -9.04 -4.31
N VAL A 64 16.66 -8.83 -3.12
CA VAL A 64 16.04 -7.56 -2.71
C VAL A 64 16.95 -6.78 -1.76
N VAL A 65 16.82 -5.46 -1.76
CA VAL A 65 17.42 -4.57 -0.76
C VAL A 65 16.31 -3.88 0.02
N PRO A 66 16.47 -3.63 1.33
CA PRO A 66 15.43 -2.98 2.12
C PRO A 66 15.08 -1.58 1.58
N GLY A 67 13.77 -1.31 1.44
CA GLY A 67 13.26 -0.03 0.94
C GLY A 67 13.52 0.20 -0.55
N LEU A 68 13.63 -0.88 -1.33
CA LEU A 68 13.87 -0.83 -2.77
C LEU A 68 12.77 -0.03 -3.49
N ALA A 69 11.50 -0.24 -3.12
CA ALA A 69 10.38 0.43 -3.77
C ALA A 69 10.50 1.97 -3.68
N LYS A 70 10.74 2.48 -2.47
CA LYS A 70 10.87 3.93 -2.20
C LYS A 70 12.09 4.55 -2.87
N LYS A 71 13.24 3.86 -2.81
CA LYS A 71 14.49 4.35 -3.40
C LYS A 71 14.42 4.39 -4.92
N LEU A 72 13.88 3.33 -5.52
CA LEU A 72 13.71 3.26 -6.96
C LEU A 72 12.68 4.27 -7.46
N LYS A 73 11.56 4.47 -6.76
CA LYS A 73 10.59 5.52 -7.11
C LYS A 73 11.21 6.92 -7.05
N ARG A 74 12.04 7.19 -6.04
CA ARG A 74 12.80 8.45 -5.94
C ARG A 74 13.77 8.62 -7.12
N TYR A 75 14.50 7.58 -7.48
CA TYR A 75 15.39 7.57 -8.65
C TYR A 75 14.64 7.84 -9.95
N LEU A 76 13.52 7.14 -10.19
CA LEU A 76 12.68 7.34 -11.37
C LEU A 76 12.16 8.77 -11.45
N LYS A 77 11.77 9.37 -10.32
CA LYS A 77 11.37 10.79 -10.25
C LYS A 77 12.49 11.74 -10.64
N THR A 78 13.74 11.49 -10.23
CA THR A 78 14.92 12.25 -10.67
C THR A 78 15.10 12.17 -12.19
N GLN A 79 14.85 10.99 -12.77
CA GLN A 79 14.90 10.77 -14.22
C GLN A 79 13.64 11.25 -14.97
N ARG A 80 12.73 11.97 -14.29
CA ARG A 80 11.41 12.41 -14.80
C ARG A 80 10.49 11.28 -15.28
N ILE A 81 10.72 10.07 -14.80
CA ILE A 81 9.87 8.90 -15.06
C ILE A 81 8.91 8.76 -13.88
N MET A 82 7.61 8.97 -14.13
CA MET A 82 6.58 8.82 -13.10
C MET A 82 5.90 7.46 -13.26
N LEU A 83 6.42 6.46 -12.54
CA LEU A 83 5.84 5.11 -12.46
C LEU A 83 5.67 4.70 -11.00
N ASN A 84 4.60 3.97 -10.72
CA ASN A 84 4.39 3.29 -9.45
C ASN A 84 5.27 2.03 -9.40
N VAL A 85 5.87 1.74 -8.24
CA VAL A 85 6.85 0.65 -8.11
C VAL A 85 6.29 -0.44 -7.20
N GLN A 86 6.32 -1.68 -7.68
CA GLN A 86 5.94 -2.87 -6.93
C GLN A 86 7.07 -3.90 -6.97
N ILE A 87 7.47 -4.40 -5.80
CA ILE A 87 8.50 -5.42 -5.63
C ILE A 87 7.83 -6.75 -5.33
N LEU A 88 8.14 -7.75 -6.14
CA LEU A 88 7.65 -9.13 -6.04
C LEU A 88 8.83 -10.04 -5.65
N ASP A 89 8.57 -11.16 -4.99
CA ASP A 89 9.55 -12.23 -4.77
C ASP A 89 9.56 -13.24 -5.93
N GLU A 90 10.42 -14.26 -5.86
CA GLU A 90 10.52 -15.34 -6.86
C GLU A 90 9.21 -16.12 -7.07
N THR A 91 8.26 -16.03 -6.14
CA THR A 91 6.94 -16.69 -6.21
C THR A 91 5.86 -15.77 -6.78
N GLY A 92 6.18 -14.50 -7.04
CA GLY A 92 5.23 -13.48 -7.46
C GLY A 92 4.44 -12.84 -6.30
N ALA A 93 4.87 -13.04 -5.05
CA ALA A 93 4.27 -12.37 -3.89
C ALA A 93 4.90 -10.99 -3.68
N ILE A 94 4.08 -9.99 -3.36
CA ILE A 94 4.54 -8.61 -3.19
C ILE A 94 5.32 -8.48 -1.87
N LEU A 95 6.60 -8.14 -1.95
CA LEU A 95 7.48 -7.86 -0.81
C LEU A 95 7.37 -6.41 -0.34
N GLU A 96 7.37 -5.47 -1.28
CA GLU A 96 7.28 -4.03 -1.00
C GLU A 96 6.48 -3.35 -2.12
N SER A 97 5.68 -2.33 -1.81
CA SER A 97 5.00 -1.52 -2.82
C SER A 97 5.00 -0.05 -2.43
N ASP A 98 5.29 0.81 -3.40
CA ASP A 98 5.22 2.27 -3.27
C ASP A 98 4.39 2.82 -4.44
N ILE A 99 3.08 2.74 -4.25
CA ILE A 99 2.05 3.13 -5.21
C ILE A 99 1.36 4.37 -4.63
N GLU A 100 1.54 5.51 -5.28
CA GLU A 100 0.79 6.74 -4.98
C GLU A 100 -0.17 7.03 -6.14
N GLU A 101 -1.22 7.81 -5.89
CA GLU A 101 -2.11 8.30 -6.93
C GLU A 101 -1.36 9.35 -7.76
N LEU A 102 -0.89 8.95 -8.95
CA LEU A 102 -0.23 9.87 -9.88
C LEU A 102 -1.31 10.77 -10.51
N PRO A 103 -1.08 12.10 -10.60
CA PRO A 103 -1.96 12.97 -11.38
C PRO A 103 -2.04 12.47 -12.83
N ASP A 104 -3.26 12.46 -13.39
CA ASP A 104 -3.48 12.18 -14.81
C ASP A 104 -2.95 13.35 -15.63
N ASP A 105 -1.71 13.21 -16.11
CA ASP A 105 -1.15 14.10 -17.12
C ASP A 105 -1.32 13.44 -18.51
N PRO A 106 -2.12 14.01 -19.42
CA PRO A 106 -2.53 13.38 -20.68
C PRO A 106 -1.45 13.33 -21.78
N GLU A 107 -0.20 13.71 -21.54
CA GLU A 107 0.77 13.92 -22.64
C GLU A 107 1.68 12.74 -23.04
N LEU A 108 1.48 11.50 -22.54
CA LEU A 108 2.48 10.44 -22.78
C LEU A 108 2.16 9.34 -23.78
N PHE A 109 0.99 9.31 -24.44
CA PHE A 109 0.72 8.31 -25.48
C PHE A 109 -0.18 8.85 -26.58
N ASP A 110 0.40 9.63 -27.48
CA ASP A 110 -0.14 9.81 -28.83
C ASP A 110 0.80 9.08 -29.78
N ASP A 111 0.37 7.91 -30.27
CA ASP A 111 0.75 7.43 -31.60
C ASP A 111 -0.25 6.38 -32.08
N ASP A 112 -0.69 6.63 -33.30
CA ASP A 112 -1.90 6.18 -33.99
C ASP A 112 -1.73 4.80 -34.66
N ASP A 113 -2.88 4.24 -35.03
CA ASP A 113 -3.16 3.35 -36.18
C ASP A 113 -3.47 1.83 -35.94
N PRO A 114 -4.50 1.29 -36.63
CA PRO A 114 -5.29 0.13 -36.22
C PRO A 114 -5.09 -1.12 -37.11
N ALA A 115 -5.57 -2.29 -36.66
CA ALA A 115 -6.34 -3.27 -37.47
C ALA A 115 -6.36 -4.71 -36.89
N ALA A 116 -7.59 -5.23 -36.83
CA ALA A 116 -8.03 -6.61 -37.09
C ALA A 116 -7.70 -7.77 -36.12
N ALA A 117 -8.60 -7.93 -35.15
CA ALA A 117 -9.45 -9.12 -34.90
C ALA A 117 -8.84 -10.55 -34.84
N ALA A 118 -8.89 -11.16 -33.65
CA ALA A 118 -9.75 -12.33 -33.37
C ALA A 118 -9.67 -12.74 -31.88
N THR A 119 -10.79 -12.59 -31.17
CA THR A 119 -11.10 -13.16 -29.84
C THR A 119 -11.72 -14.57 -30.02
N PRO A 120 -11.78 -15.46 -29.01
CA PRO A 120 -12.49 -15.20 -27.75
C PRO A 120 -11.85 -15.73 -26.44
N ALA A 121 -12.25 -15.06 -25.35
CA ALA A 121 -12.29 -15.47 -23.94
C ALA A 121 -10.96 -15.75 -23.22
N ALA A 122 -10.58 -15.05 -22.13
CA ALA A 122 -11.40 -14.72 -20.97
C ALA A 122 -11.31 -13.23 -20.56
N ALA A 123 -12.50 -12.69 -20.30
CA ALA A 123 -12.85 -11.36 -19.82
C ALA A 123 -12.01 -10.94 -18.59
N ALA A 124 -11.30 -9.81 -18.67
CA ALA A 124 -11.78 -8.46 -18.40
C ALA A 124 -11.91 -8.16 -16.90
N ALA A 125 -11.04 -7.28 -16.40
CA ALA A 125 -11.48 -6.27 -15.45
C ALA A 125 -12.53 -5.38 -16.16
N PRO A 126 -13.54 -4.86 -15.46
CA PRO A 126 -13.32 -3.54 -14.87
C PRO A 126 -14.04 -3.33 -13.52
N ALA A 127 -13.57 -2.28 -12.83
CA ALA A 127 -14.28 -1.38 -11.93
C ALA A 127 -15.44 -1.90 -11.03
N ALA A 128 -15.27 -1.65 -9.73
CA ALA A 128 -16.30 -1.22 -8.79
C ALA A 128 -17.66 -1.97 -8.82
N ASP A 129 -17.76 -3.10 -8.12
CA ASP A 129 -19.01 -3.53 -7.48
C ASP A 129 -18.77 -4.77 -6.62
N GLY A 130 -19.20 -4.71 -5.35
CA GLY A 130 -19.52 -5.77 -4.35
C GLY A 130 -18.97 -7.21 -4.40
N ALA A 131 -18.02 -7.57 -5.26
CA ALA A 131 -17.54 -8.92 -5.45
C ALA A 131 -16.36 -9.20 -4.52
N ALA A 132 -16.62 -9.99 -3.48
CA ALA A 132 -15.62 -10.41 -2.50
C ALA A 132 -14.34 -10.94 -3.19
N PRO A 133 -13.13 -10.49 -2.77
CA PRO A 133 -11.86 -11.00 -3.26
C PRO A 133 -11.79 -12.53 -3.25
N LYS A 134 -11.40 -13.10 -4.39
CA LYS A 134 -11.27 -14.55 -4.60
C LYS A 134 -9.80 -14.96 -4.51
N GLY A 135 -9.50 -15.89 -3.58
CA GLY A 135 -8.15 -16.43 -3.36
C GLY A 135 -7.32 -15.62 -2.35
N ARG A 136 -6.31 -16.29 -1.76
CA ARG A 136 -5.52 -15.77 -0.62
C ARG A 136 -4.81 -14.45 -0.92
N VAL A 137 -4.20 -14.34 -2.10
CA VAL A 137 -3.48 -13.14 -2.51
C VAL A 137 -4.43 -11.96 -2.69
N ALA A 138 -5.58 -12.16 -3.34
CA ALA A 138 -6.58 -11.10 -3.52
C ALA A 138 -7.16 -10.63 -2.19
N LYS A 139 -7.42 -11.57 -1.26
CA LYS A 139 -7.89 -11.26 0.10
C LYS A 139 -6.86 -10.46 0.90
N ARG A 140 -5.57 -10.82 0.81
CA ARG A 140 -4.46 -10.07 1.43
C ARG A 140 -4.33 -8.66 0.86
N VAL A 141 -4.37 -8.52 -0.48
CA VAL A 141 -4.28 -7.21 -1.14
C VAL A 141 -5.45 -6.33 -0.72
N PHE A 142 -6.68 -6.86 -0.78
CA PHE A 142 -7.88 -6.16 -0.33
C PHE A 142 -7.76 -5.67 1.12
N LEU A 143 -7.31 -6.54 2.03
CA LEU A 143 -7.10 -6.21 3.44
C LEU A 143 -6.14 -5.04 3.62
N LEU A 144 -4.96 -5.12 3.00
CA LEU A 144 -3.93 -4.08 3.13
C LEU A 144 -4.36 -2.77 2.48
N GLU A 145 -5.03 -2.83 1.32
CA GLU A 145 -5.56 -1.64 0.64
C GLU A 145 -6.67 -0.98 1.45
N ARG A 146 -7.57 -1.76 2.05
CA ARG A 146 -8.62 -1.20 2.90
C ARG A 146 -8.06 -0.60 4.19
N TRP A 147 -7.08 -1.27 4.79
CA TRP A 147 -6.41 -0.79 6.01
C TRP A 147 -5.73 0.56 5.80
N LYS A 148 -5.08 0.76 4.65
CA LYS A 148 -4.44 2.03 4.26
C LYS A 148 -5.40 3.22 4.19
N LYS A 149 -6.71 2.99 4.07
CA LYS A 149 -7.72 4.06 4.00
C LYS A 149 -8.12 4.60 5.38
N ILE A 150 -7.97 3.80 6.44
CA ILE A 150 -8.40 4.17 7.80
C ILE A 150 -7.73 5.46 8.30
N PRO A 151 -6.40 5.68 8.16
CA PRO A 151 -5.78 6.94 8.56
C PRO A 151 -6.39 8.17 7.87
N GLY A 152 -6.70 8.06 6.57
CA GLY A 152 -7.31 9.15 5.80
C GLY A 152 -8.74 9.44 6.26
N GLU A 153 -9.52 8.41 6.55
CA GLU A 153 -10.87 8.54 7.13
C GLU A 153 -10.84 9.23 8.51
N LEU A 154 -9.89 8.86 9.37
CA LEU A 154 -9.71 9.51 10.67
C LEU A 154 -9.23 10.96 10.54
N SER A 155 -8.38 11.26 9.54
CA SER A 155 -7.92 12.63 9.27
C SER A 155 -9.08 13.56 8.85
N ILE A 156 -10.06 13.04 8.11
CA ILE A 156 -11.28 13.78 7.77
C ILE A 156 -12.06 14.14 9.04
N GLU A 157 -12.25 13.17 9.94
CA GLU A 157 -12.93 13.41 11.22
C GLU A 157 -12.15 14.36 12.12
N LEU A 158 -10.81 14.28 12.13
CA LEU A 158 -9.94 15.25 12.81
C LEU A 158 -10.08 16.66 12.25
N GLY A 159 -10.22 16.81 10.93
CA GLY A 159 -10.48 18.11 10.31
C GLY A 159 -11.84 18.71 10.72
N ALA A 160 -12.87 17.88 10.88
CA ALA A 160 -14.17 18.29 11.41
C ALA A 160 -14.08 18.65 12.90
N LEU A 161 -13.26 17.91 13.66
CA LEU A 161 -12.95 18.17 15.06
C LEU A 161 -12.26 19.50 15.24
N ASN A 162 -11.20 19.77 14.47
CA ASN A 162 -10.44 21.02 14.49
C ASN A 162 -11.37 22.24 14.33
N LYS A 163 -12.24 22.22 13.31
CA LYS A 163 -13.23 23.29 13.08
C LYS A 163 -14.18 23.48 14.27
N SER A 164 -14.58 22.38 14.91
CA SER A 164 -15.47 22.42 16.08
C SER A 164 -14.76 22.99 17.32
N ILE A 165 -13.49 22.65 17.52
CA ILE A 165 -12.65 23.17 18.62
C ILE A 165 -12.39 24.65 18.40
N ALA A 166 -11.94 25.05 17.22
CA ALA A 166 -11.70 26.46 16.88
C ALA A 166 -12.94 27.33 17.10
N SER A 167 -14.15 26.80 16.87
CA SER A 167 -15.40 27.52 17.09
C SER A 167 -15.86 27.55 18.56
N LYS A 168 -15.59 26.53 19.36
CA LYS A 168 -16.16 26.37 20.71
C LYS A 168 -15.17 26.64 21.84
N VAL A 169 -13.88 26.53 21.57
CA VAL A 169 -12.79 26.69 22.54
C VAL A 169 -11.65 27.50 21.90
N PRO A 170 -11.85 28.81 21.65
CA PRO A 170 -10.88 29.66 20.96
C PRO A 170 -9.59 29.96 21.75
N VAL A 171 -9.48 29.46 22.99
CA VAL A 171 -8.31 29.63 23.86
C VAL A 171 -7.32 28.46 23.74
N GLU A 172 -7.77 27.29 23.25
CA GLU A 172 -6.87 26.18 22.96
C GLU A 172 -6.29 26.31 21.56
N ASP A 173 -5.06 25.83 21.37
CA ASP A 173 -4.45 25.66 20.05
C ASP A 173 -5.06 24.41 19.40
N PRO A 174 -5.99 24.56 18.44
CA PRO A 174 -6.71 23.42 17.87
C PRO A 174 -5.77 22.52 17.06
N ASP A 175 -4.70 23.07 16.51
CA ASP A 175 -3.75 22.34 15.68
C ASP A 175 -2.84 21.46 16.55
N ASP A 176 -2.35 21.98 17.68
CA ASP A 176 -1.57 21.17 18.65
C ASP A 176 -2.41 20.04 19.24
N PHE A 177 -3.68 20.33 19.58
CA PHE A 177 -4.61 19.31 20.04
C PHE A 177 -4.85 18.22 18.98
N CYS A 178 -5.19 18.61 17.75
CA CYS A 178 -5.48 17.65 16.68
C CYS A 178 -4.25 16.81 16.33
N LYS A 179 -3.06 17.39 16.38
CA LYS A 179 -1.81 16.65 16.19
C LYS A 179 -1.60 15.61 17.28
N GLY A 180 -1.85 15.93 18.55
CA GLY A 180 -1.78 14.95 19.64
C GLY A 180 -2.76 13.79 19.47
N VAL A 181 -3.95 14.07 18.93
CA VAL A 181 -4.96 13.04 18.61
C VAL A 181 -4.54 12.20 17.39
N GLU A 182 -3.96 12.83 16.37
CA GLU A 182 -3.41 12.14 15.19
C GLU A 182 -2.27 11.19 15.57
N ASP A 183 -1.31 11.66 16.37
CA ASP A 183 -0.21 10.85 16.87
C ASP A 183 -0.71 9.65 17.70
N TRP A 184 -1.74 9.86 18.53
CA TRP A 184 -2.37 8.80 19.32
C TRP A 184 -3.02 7.72 18.44
N PHE A 185 -3.84 8.12 17.47
CA PHE A 185 -4.46 7.17 16.54
C PHE A 185 -3.42 6.50 15.63
N GLY A 186 -2.37 7.22 15.22
CA GLY A 186 -1.26 6.67 14.46
C GLY A 186 -0.55 5.53 15.19
N ALA A 187 -0.33 5.69 16.50
CA ALA A 187 0.25 4.63 17.33
C ALA A 187 -0.66 3.40 17.41
N ILE A 188 -1.97 3.59 17.64
CA ILE A 188 -2.95 2.49 17.68
C ILE A 188 -2.99 1.76 16.33
N LEU A 189 -3.07 2.50 15.23
CA LEU A 189 -3.14 1.94 13.88
C LEU A 189 -1.88 1.16 13.50
N SER A 190 -0.70 1.63 13.90
CA SER A 190 0.56 0.92 13.64
C SER A 190 0.62 -0.43 14.38
N GLU A 191 0.17 -0.48 15.63
CA GLU A 191 0.12 -1.72 16.39
C GLU A 191 -0.90 -2.70 15.79
N MET A 192 -2.10 -2.21 15.50
CA MET A 192 -3.14 -3.01 14.85
C MET A 192 -2.72 -3.50 13.45
N GLN A 193 -1.98 -2.71 12.68
CA GLN A 193 -1.46 -3.15 11.38
C GLN A 193 -0.49 -4.33 11.54
N THR A 194 0.31 -4.32 12.61
CA THR A 194 1.23 -5.42 12.92
C THR A 194 0.44 -6.69 13.24
N ASP A 195 -0.52 -6.60 14.18
CA ASP A 195 -1.40 -7.72 14.54
C ASP A 195 -2.18 -8.28 13.33
N LEU A 196 -2.64 -7.39 12.45
CA LEU A 196 -3.36 -7.78 11.24
C LEU A 196 -2.44 -8.53 10.27
N THR A 197 -1.21 -8.06 10.10
CA THR A 197 -0.21 -8.72 9.23
C THR A 197 0.14 -10.10 9.78
N ASP A 198 0.35 -10.22 11.09
CA ASP A 198 0.61 -11.50 11.75
C ASP A 198 -0.55 -12.48 11.57
N ALA A 199 -1.80 -12.01 11.72
CA ALA A 199 -2.99 -12.84 11.50
C ALA A 199 -3.19 -13.27 10.04
N ILE A 200 -2.81 -12.42 9.10
CA ILE A 200 -2.79 -12.75 7.67
C ILE A 200 -1.77 -13.86 7.41
N ASP A 201 -0.55 -13.71 7.93
CA ASP A 201 0.51 -14.67 7.73
C ASP A 201 0.20 -16.01 8.41
N GLU A 202 -0.41 -15.99 9.61
CA GLU A 202 -0.94 -17.19 10.27
C GLU A 202 -1.97 -17.91 9.39
N SER A 203 -2.93 -17.17 8.83
CA SER A 203 -3.96 -17.73 7.95
C SER A 203 -3.34 -18.36 6.69
N ILE A 204 -2.36 -17.69 6.09
CA ILE A 204 -1.67 -18.19 4.88
C ILE A 204 -0.88 -19.47 5.21
N ASN A 205 -0.12 -19.47 6.30
CA ASN A 205 0.71 -20.59 6.73
C ASN A 205 -0.13 -21.81 7.13
N ALA A 206 -1.29 -21.58 7.75
CA ALA A 206 -2.26 -22.63 8.07
C ALA A 206 -3.02 -23.16 6.84
N GLY A 207 -2.90 -22.48 5.69
CA GLY A 207 -3.68 -22.77 4.50
C GLY A 207 -5.18 -22.45 4.66
N ASP A 208 -5.50 -21.52 5.55
CA ASP A 208 -6.86 -21.08 5.83
C ASP A 208 -7.34 -20.04 4.82
N ASP A 209 -8.19 -20.48 3.90
CA ASP A 209 -8.83 -19.62 2.90
C ASP A 209 -9.94 -18.73 3.49
N SER A 210 -10.38 -19.00 4.73
CA SER A 210 -11.39 -18.20 5.43
C SER A 210 -10.81 -16.98 6.15
N PHE A 211 -9.50 -16.93 6.41
CA PHE A 211 -8.85 -15.87 7.20
C PHE A 211 -9.44 -15.76 8.62
N ALA A 212 -9.77 -16.88 9.25
CA ALA A 212 -10.39 -16.93 10.57
C ALA A 212 -9.53 -16.24 11.64
N ALA A 213 -8.19 -16.28 11.52
CA ALA A 213 -7.29 -15.56 12.43
C ALA A 213 -7.49 -14.04 12.32
N VAL A 214 -7.71 -13.51 11.12
CA VAL A 214 -8.03 -12.08 10.91
C VAL A 214 -9.35 -11.71 11.56
N GLY A 215 -10.40 -12.51 11.34
CA GLY A 215 -11.70 -12.28 11.99
C GLY A 215 -11.62 -12.33 13.52
N LYS A 216 -10.80 -13.23 14.06
CA LYS A 216 -10.54 -13.35 15.50
C LYS A 216 -9.80 -12.13 16.06
N VAL A 217 -8.83 -11.58 15.33
CA VAL A 217 -8.11 -10.37 15.75
C VAL A 217 -9.03 -9.15 15.71
N ILE A 218 -9.82 -8.98 14.63
CA ILE A 218 -10.77 -7.86 14.51
C ILE A 218 -11.79 -7.89 15.65
N ASN A 219 -12.46 -9.04 15.85
CA ASN A 219 -13.54 -9.16 16.82
C ASN A 219 -13.06 -9.32 18.27
N GLY A 220 -11.94 -10.02 18.46
CA GLY A 220 -11.40 -10.33 19.79
C GLY A 220 -10.44 -9.28 20.34
N LYS A 221 -9.78 -8.49 19.48
CA LYS A 221 -8.75 -7.52 19.90
C LYS A 221 -9.08 -6.09 19.48
N PHE A 222 -9.41 -5.85 18.21
CA PHE A 222 -9.53 -4.48 17.70
C PHE A 222 -10.80 -3.77 18.15
N ARG A 223 -11.98 -4.38 17.94
CA ARG A 223 -13.26 -3.80 18.36
C ARG A 223 -13.29 -3.52 19.87
N PRO A 224 -12.91 -4.46 20.77
CA PRO A 224 -12.87 -4.18 22.20
C PRO A 224 -11.89 -3.06 22.55
N ARG A 225 -10.74 -2.99 21.88
CA ARG A 225 -9.73 -1.95 22.12
C ARG A 225 -10.26 -0.57 21.77
N ILE A 226 -10.84 -0.38 20.58
CA ILE A 226 -11.43 0.92 20.19
C ILE A 226 -12.59 1.29 21.11
N ALA A 227 -13.47 0.32 21.40
CA ALA A 227 -14.62 0.55 22.27
C ALA A 227 -14.21 0.93 23.71
N SER A 228 -13.09 0.43 24.21
CA SER A 228 -12.58 0.74 25.56
C SER A 228 -11.50 1.84 25.58
N ASP A 229 -11.12 2.38 24.42
CA ASP A 229 -10.07 3.38 24.33
C ASP A 229 -10.47 4.66 25.08
N ARG A 230 -9.54 5.16 25.89
CA ARG A 230 -9.79 6.28 26.79
C ARG A 230 -10.12 7.56 26.01
N LEU A 231 -9.44 7.82 24.90
CA LEU A 231 -9.63 9.04 24.11
C LEU A 231 -10.97 8.98 23.36
N VAL A 232 -11.28 7.83 22.74
CA VAL A 232 -12.58 7.58 22.11
C VAL A 232 -13.73 7.75 23.12
N GLN A 233 -13.60 7.18 24.31
CA GLN A 233 -14.60 7.33 25.38
C GLN A 233 -14.74 8.77 25.88
N LEU A 234 -13.64 9.54 25.94
CA LEU A 234 -13.68 10.96 26.28
C LEU A 234 -14.42 11.76 25.21
N PHE A 235 -14.20 11.48 23.93
CA PHE A 235 -14.93 12.12 22.84
C PHE A 235 -16.42 11.76 22.83
N LYS A 236 -16.79 10.52 23.15
CA LYS A 236 -18.20 10.11 23.26
C LYS A 236 -18.93 10.78 24.43
N LYS A 237 -18.25 11.00 25.55
CA LYS A 237 -18.82 11.61 26.76
C LYS A 237 -18.80 13.14 26.73
N GLY A 238 -17.88 13.73 25.96
CA GLY A 238 -17.76 15.17 25.83
C GLY A 238 -18.90 15.77 25.01
N SER A 239 -19.54 16.82 25.53
CA SER A 239 -20.57 17.58 24.80
C SER A 239 -19.98 18.49 23.70
N LEU A 240 -18.67 18.68 23.70
CA LEU A 240 -17.96 19.57 22.78
C LEU A 240 -17.69 18.92 21.41
N LEU A 241 -17.55 17.59 21.37
CA LEU A 241 -17.03 16.83 20.23
C LEU A 241 -18.00 15.68 19.87
N PRO A 242 -18.38 15.48 18.60
CA PRO A 242 -19.00 14.24 18.19
C PRO A 242 -17.91 13.17 18.21
N GLY A 243 -17.82 12.36 19.26
CA GLY A 243 -16.88 11.24 19.32
C GLY A 243 -17.31 10.00 18.55
N SER A 244 -18.61 9.88 18.26
CA SER A 244 -19.20 8.77 17.51
C SER A 244 -18.58 8.54 16.12
N PRO A 245 -18.24 9.58 15.31
CA PRO A 245 -17.65 9.40 13.98
C PRO A 245 -16.30 8.67 13.99
N PHE A 246 -15.47 8.83 15.04
CA PHE A 246 -14.18 8.13 15.12
C PHE A 246 -14.38 6.62 15.32
N GLU A 247 -15.26 6.23 16.24
CA GLU A 247 -15.61 4.82 16.45
C GLU A 247 -16.34 4.25 15.22
N GLU A 248 -17.25 5.01 14.63
CA GLU A 248 -17.97 4.65 13.40
C GLU A 248 -17.03 4.42 12.22
N ALA A 249 -15.95 5.21 12.09
CA ALA A 249 -14.95 5.02 11.04
C ALA A 249 -14.23 3.66 11.18
N PHE A 250 -13.85 3.28 12.41
CA PHE A 250 -13.28 1.96 12.69
C PHE A 250 -14.29 0.83 12.46
N GLU A 251 -15.51 0.99 12.97
CA GLU A 251 -16.59 0.01 12.85
C GLU A 251 -16.95 -0.24 11.38
N LYS A 252 -17.04 0.82 10.57
CA LYS A 252 -17.26 0.74 9.13
C LYS A 252 -16.10 0.02 8.43
N ALA A 253 -14.86 0.37 8.77
CA ALA A 253 -13.70 -0.29 8.19
C ALA A 253 -13.67 -1.80 8.51
N PHE A 254 -13.98 -2.18 9.75
CA PHE A 254 -14.06 -3.58 10.16
C PHE A 254 -15.20 -4.32 9.44
N ALA A 255 -16.38 -3.71 9.32
CA ALA A 255 -17.50 -4.30 8.60
C ALA A 255 -17.20 -4.50 7.11
N GLU A 256 -16.51 -3.56 6.46
CA GLU A 256 -16.08 -3.70 5.07
C GLU A 256 -15.04 -4.81 4.89
N ILE A 257 -14.12 -4.95 5.84
CA ILE A 257 -13.14 -6.05 5.85
C ILE A 257 -13.85 -7.40 6.01
N GLU A 258 -14.76 -7.53 6.97
CA GLU A 258 -15.53 -8.75 7.20
C GLU A 258 -16.38 -9.13 5.99
N THR A 259 -17.08 -8.14 5.41
CA THR A 259 -17.89 -8.33 4.20
C THR A 259 -17.04 -8.76 3.00
N GLY A 260 -15.89 -8.10 2.80
CA GLY A 260 -14.99 -8.42 1.69
C GLY A 260 -14.34 -9.79 1.83
N LEU A 261 -13.98 -10.20 3.04
CA LEU A 261 -13.35 -11.49 3.29
C LEU A 261 -14.34 -12.64 3.44
N ARG A 262 -15.62 -12.32 3.67
CA ARG A 262 -16.71 -13.24 4.06
C ARG A 262 -16.39 -13.94 5.38
N LEU A 263 -15.98 -13.14 6.37
CA LEU A 263 -15.74 -13.58 7.75
C LEU A 263 -17.04 -13.78 8.53
#